data_AF-A7ISL7-F1
#
_entry.id   AF-A7ISL7-F1
#
_cell.length_a   1.000
_cell.length_b   1.000
_cell.length_c   1.000
_cell.angle_alpha   90.00
_cell.angle_beta   90.00
_cell.angle_gamma   90.00
#
_symmetry.space_group_name_H-M   'P 1'
#
loop_
_entity.id
_entity.type
_entity.pdbx_description
1 polymer ?
#
loop_
_entity_poly.entity_id
_entity_poly.type
_entity_poly.pdbx_seq_one_letter_code
_entity_poly.pdbx_strand_id
1 'polypeptide(L)'
;MAMLKSSLAFLVLALAFFFCYVMSSGSYDYFQFVQQWPPTNCRVRTKCSNPRPLQVFTIHGLWPSNYSNPTMPSNCNGSQFDARKVSPQLRNKLKRSWPDVESGNDTKFWEGEWNKHGTCSEQTLNQFQYFERSQDMWRSYNITEILKNASIVPSATQSWTYSDIVAPIKTATKRTPLLRCKYDKKTQLLHEVVF
;
A
#
# COMPACT_ATOMS: atom_id res chain seq x y z
N MET A 1 24.88 3.90 -52.31
CA MET A 1 24.03 3.42 -51.21
C MET A 1 24.70 2.21 -50.59
N ALA A 2 25.31 2.35 -49.41
CA ALA A 2 25.85 1.22 -48.66
C ALA A 2 24.70 0.57 -47.89
N MET A 3 24.28 -0.63 -48.30
CA MET A 3 23.36 -1.46 -47.51
C MET A 3 24.12 -1.95 -46.27
N LEU A 4 23.70 -1.50 -45.10
CA LEU A 4 24.23 -1.99 -43.82
C LEU A 4 23.86 -3.48 -43.71
N LYS A 5 24.85 -4.38 -43.82
CA LYS A 5 24.63 -5.82 -43.60
C LYS A 5 24.35 -6.04 -42.12
N SER A 6 23.08 -6.28 -41.78
CA SER A 6 22.69 -6.67 -40.43
C SER A 6 23.38 -7.99 -40.09
N SER A 7 24.30 -7.97 -39.12
CA SER A 7 24.97 -9.20 -38.68
C SER A 7 24.01 -10.01 -37.82
N LEU A 8 24.12 -11.34 -37.91
CA LEU A 8 23.32 -12.25 -37.06
C LEU A 8 23.48 -11.93 -35.57
N ALA A 9 24.66 -11.44 -35.16
CA ALA A 9 24.94 -11.00 -33.80
C ALA A 9 24.10 -9.77 -33.40
N PHE A 10 23.93 -8.78 -34.28
CA PHE A 10 23.06 -7.62 -34.01
C PHE A 10 21.59 -8.03 -33.87
N LEU A 11 21.12 -8.99 -34.67
CA LEU A 11 19.76 -9.52 -34.56
C LEU A 11 19.56 -10.26 -33.24
N VAL A 12 20.52 -11.10 -32.84
CA VAL A 12 20.48 -11.84 -31.56
C VAL A 12 20.51 -10.89 -30.36
N LEU A 13 21.35 -9.84 -30.38
CA LEU A 13 21.37 -8.83 -29.33
C LEU A 13 20.06 -8.03 -29.26
N ALA A 14 19.53 -7.60 -30.41
CA ALA A 14 18.26 -6.89 -30.47
C ALA A 14 17.09 -7.75 -29.95
N LEU A 15 17.06 -9.04 -30.29
CA LEU A 15 16.10 -10.01 -29.77
C LEU A 15 16.28 -10.21 -28.25
N ALA A 16 17.50 -10.32 -27.76
CA ALA A 16 17.77 -10.46 -26.32
C ALA A 16 17.30 -9.23 -25.52
N PHE A 17 17.57 -8.02 -26.00
CA PHE A 17 17.06 -6.78 -25.38
C PHE A 17 15.53 -6.68 -25.44
N PHE A 18 14.92 -7.11 -26.55
CA PHE A 18 13.47 -7.16 -26.69
C PHE A 18 12.84 -8.16 -25.71
N PHE A 19 13.42 -9.35 -25.56
CA PHE A 19 12.95 -10.36 -24.59
C PHE A 19 13.13 -9.89 -23.13
N CYS A 20 14.26 -9.25 -22.79
CA CYS A 20 14.44 -8.66 -21.45
C CYS A 20 13.39 -7.57 -21.15
N TYR A 21 13.03 -6.75 -22.14
CA TYR A 21 11.99 -5.74 -21.99
C TYR A 21 10.61 -6.35 -21.77
N VAL A 22 10.28 -7.44 -22.49
CA VAL A 22 8.99 -8.14 -22.37
C VAL A 22 8.86 -8.91 -21.03
N MET A 23 9.97 -9.33 -20.42
CA MET A 23 9.98 -10.07 -19.15
C MET A 23 10.02 -9.19 -17.90
N SER A 24 10.21 -7.88 -18.02
CA SER A 24 10.11 -6.98 -16.87
C SER A 24 8.64 -6.73 -16.54
N SER A 25 8.09 -7.44 -15.55
CA SER A 25 7.00 -6.86 -14.76
C SER A 25 7.45 -5.46 -14.31
N GLY A 26 6.58 -4.46 -14.39
CA GLY A 26 6.98 -3.05 -14.27
C GLY A 26 7.95 -2.81 -13.10
N SER A 27 9.10 -2.20 -13.38
CA SER A 27 10.10 -1.89 -12.36
C SER A 27 9.55 -0.87 -11.35
N TYR A 28 9.92 -1.03 -10.09
CA TYR A 28 9.60 -0.10 -9.01
C TYR A 28 10.87 0.36 -8.28
N ASP A 29 10.85 1.58 -7.76
CA ASP A 29 11.98 2.19 -7.04
C ASP A 29 11.92 1.92 -5.52
N TYR A 30 10.72 1.94 -4.95
CA TYR A 30 10.48 1.76 -3.52
C TYR A 30 9.06 1.22 -3.24
N PHE A 31 8.76 0.94 -1.98
CA PHE A 31 7.41 0.63 -1.54
C PHE A 31 6.83 1.79 -0.74
N GLN A 32 5.60 2.18 -1.04
CA GLN A 32 4.76 2.93 -0.12
C GLN A 32 4.02 1.95 0.80
N PHE A 33 4.21 2.07 2.11
CA PHE A 33 3.39 1.35 3.08
C PHE A 33 2.30 2.29 3.61
N VAL A 34 1.06 2.02 3.20
CA VAL A 34 -0.09 2.90 3.44
C VAL A 34 -0.94 2.32 4.55
N GLN A 35 -1.08 3.08 5.63
CA GLN A 35 -2.04 2.80 6.69
C GLN A 35 -3.21 3.78 6.60
N GLN A 36 -4.43 3.30 6.82
CA GLN A 36 -5.68 4.04 6.77
C GLN A 36 -6.32 4.18 8.15
N TRP A 37 -7.08 5.26 8.34
CA TRP A 37 -7.90 5.51 9.51
C TRP A 37 -9.37 5.19 9.20
N PRO A 38 -9.91 4.05 9.71
CA PRO A 38 -11.24 3.55 9.34
C PRO A 38 -12.38 4.57 9.53
N PRO A 39 -12.46 5.33 10.65
CA PRO A 39 -13.54 6.29 10.87
C PRO A 39 -13.60 7.41 9.81
N THR A 40 -12.46 7.93 9.37
CA THR A 40 -12.45 8.97 8.33
C THR A 40 -12.85 8.37 6.99
N ASN A 41 -12.27 7.22 6.60
CA ASN A 41 -12.55 6.60 5.31
C ASN A 41 -14.03 6.32 5.10
N CYS A 42 -14.73 5.81 6.13
CA CYS A 42 -16.16 5.58 6.05
C CYS A 42 -16.98 6.89 5.99
N ARG A 43 -16.55 7.94 6.72
CA ARG A 43 -17.26 9.23 6.78
C ARG A 43 -17.18 10.03 5.47
N VAL A 44 -16.02 10.02 4.80
CA VAL A 44 -15.79 10.85 3.60
C VAL A 44 -16.11 10.14 2.29
N ARG A 45 -16.26 8.81 2.29
CA ARG A 45 -16.58 8.04 1.08
C ARG A 45 -18.07 7.83 0.92
N THR A 46 -18.53 7.88 -0.32
CA THR A 46 -19.94 7.72 -0.69
C THR A 46 -20.46 6.29 -0.54
N LYS A 47 -19.57 5.28 -0.52
CA LYS A 47 -19.92 3.85 -0.51
C LYS A 47 -19.32 3.11 0.69
N CYS A 48 -19.59 3.59 1.90
CA CYS A 48 -19.34 2.80 3.11
C CYS A 48 -20.64 2.10 3.52
N SER A 49 -20.75 0.80 3.24
CA SER A 49 -21.96 0.02 3.51
C SER A 49 -21.89 -0.79 4.80
N ASN A 50 -20.69 -1.06 5.31
CA ASN A 50 -20.49 -1.86 6.51
C ASN A 50 -19.35 -1.29 7.37
N PRO A 51 -19.57 -0.13 8.04
CA PRO A 51 -18.57 0.48 8.91
C PRO A 51 -18.13 -0.49 10.00
N ARG A 52 -16.82 -0.65 10.15
CA ARG A 52 -16.24 -1.35 11.30
C ARG A 52 -15.85 -0.32 12.38
N PRO A 53 -16.25 -0.48 13.65
CA PRO A 53 -15.94 0.46 14.73
C PRO A 53 -14.49 0.30 15.22
N LEU A 54 -13.53 0.43 14.30
CA LEU A 54 -12.11 0.28 14.54
C LEU A 54 -11.49 1.64 14.85
N GLN A 55 -10.92 1.77 16.05
CA GLN A 55 -10.16 2.96 16.47
C GLN A 55 -8.65 2.70 16.41
N VAL A 56 -8.22 1.99 15.35
CA VAL A 56 -6.82 1.68 15.09
C VAL A 56 -6.51 1.96 13.62
N PHE A 57 -5.30 2.43 13.32
CA PHE A 57 -4.81 2.46 11.96
C PHE A 57 -4.68 1.03 11.45
N THR A 58 -5.19 0.78 10.26
CA THR A 58 -5.10 -0.51 9.57
C THR A 58 -4.35 -0.35 8.27
N ILE A 59 -3.84 -1.43 7.70
CA ILE A 59 -3.20 -1.43 6.38
C ILE A 59 -4.26 -1.09 5.33
N HIS A 60 -3.92 -0.17 4.43
CA HIS A 60 -4.59 -0.02 3.14
C HIS A 60 -3.85 -0.85 2.11
N GLY A 61 -2.53 -0.66 1.99
CA GLY A 61 -1.71 -1.53 1.16
C GLY A 61 -0.21 -1.28 1.18
N LEU A 62 0.50 -2.13 0.46
CA LEU A 62 1.94 -2.08 0.23
C LEU A 62 2.16 -1.92 -1.27
N TRP A 63 2.52 -0.72 -1.71
CA TRP A 63 2.46 -0.38 -3.13
C TRP A 63 3.86 -0.18 -3.70
N PRO A 64 4.34 -1.06 -4.60
CA PRO A 64 5.47 -0.76 -5.47
C PRO A 64 5.27 0.60 -6.15
N SER A 65 6.25 1.48 -6.07
CA SER A 65 6.14 2.88 -6.45
C SER A 65 7.41 3.40 -7.11
N ASN A 66 7.24 4.34 -8.05
CA ASN A 66 8.32 5.06 -8.70
C ASN A 66 8.38 6.51 -8.21
N TYR A 67 9.58 7.09 -8.14
CA TYR A 67 9.74 8.50 -7.76
C TYR A 67 9.11 9.43 -8.81
N SER A 68 9.14 9.03 -10.08
CA SER A 68 8.53 9.77 -11.19
C SER A 68 6.99 9.77 -11.15
N ASN A 69 6.39 8.68 -10.67
CA ASN A 69 4.96 8.55 -10.47
C ASN A 69 4.66 7.58 -9.31
N PRO A 70 4.32 8.09 -8.11
CA PRO A 70 4.05 7.27 -6.94
C PRO A 70 2.80 6.38 -7.05
N THR A 71 2.00 6.49 -8.11
CA THR A 71 0.86 5.58 -8.34
C THR A 71 1.21 4.40 -9.23
N MET A 72 2.45 4.36 -9.75
CA MET A 72 2.94 3.34 -10.66
C MET A 72 4.18 2.63 -10.08
N PRO A 73 4.39 1.34 -10.40
CA PRO A 73 3.56 0.53 -11.29
C PRO A 73 2.25 0.03 -10.64
N SER A 74 1.24 -0.29 -11.46
CA SER A 74 -0.01 -0.91 -11.02
C SER A 74 -0.59 -1.82 -12.10
N ASN A 75 -1.42 -2.78 -11.70
CA ASN A 75 -2.05 -3.78 -12.57
C ASN A 75 -1.03 -4.55 -13.42
N CYS A 76 0.10 -4.93 -12.84
CA CYS A 76 1.13 -5.67 -13.54
C CYS A 76 0.68 -7.09 -13.87
N ASN A 77 1.21 -7.66 -14.95
CA ASN A 77 1.05 -9.07 -15.26
C ASN A 77 1.66 -9.92 -14.15
N GLY A 78 0.91 -10.90 -13.65
CA GLY A 78 1.33 -11.79 -12.57
C GLY A 78 0.22 -12.77 -12.18
N SER A 79 0.52 -13.66 -11.23
CA SER A 79 -0.47 -14.59 -10.69
C SER A 79 -1.61 -13.80 -10.05
N GLN A 80 -2.85 -14.08 -10.46
CA GLN A 80 -4.01 -13.53 -9.76
C GLN A 80 -4.08 -14.07 -8.33
N PHE A 81 -4.73 -13.30 -7.46
CA PHE A 81 -4.89 -13.63 -6.05
C PHE A 81 -5.49 -15.03 -5.88
N ASP A 82 -4.82 -15.85 -5.07
CA ASP A 82 -5.32 -17.15 -4.64
C ASP A 82 -5.39 -17.18 -3.11
N ALA A 83 -6.60 -17.18 -2.56
CA ALA A 83 -6.81 -17.20 -1.12
C ALA A 83 -6.09 -18.38 -0.42
N ARG A 84 -5.84 -19.49 -1.13
CA ARG A 84 -5.13 -20.67 -0.61
C ARG A 84 -3.65 -20.41 -0.35
N LYS A 85 -3.04 -19.44 -1.05
CA LYS A 85 -1.64 -19.01 -0.85
C LYS A 85 -1.46 -18.15 0.40
N VAL A 86 -2.54 -17.66 1.03
CA VAL A 86 -2.48 -16.97 2.32
C VAL A 86 -2.86 -17.96 3.42
N SER A 87 -1.92 -18.32 4.29
CA SER A 87 -2.16 -19.34 5.32
C SER A 87 -3.35 -18.96 6.24
N PRO A 88 -4.08 -19.93 6.80
CA PRO A 88 -5.16 -19.65 7.76
C PRO A 88 -4.72 -18.75 8.92
N GLN A 89 -3.50 -18.96 9.44
CA GLN A 89 -2.91 -18.18 10.52
C GLN A 89 -2.66 -16.73 10.08
N LEU A 90 -2.12 -16.52 8.87
CA LEU A 90 -1.90 -15.17 8.35
C LEU A 90 -3.23 -14.45 8.08
N ARG A 91 -4.23 -15.12 7.50
CA ARG A 91 -5.58 -14.54 7.32
C ARG A 91 -6.19 -14.05 8.64
N ASN A 92 -6.04 -14.82 9.73
CA ASN A 92 -6.52 -14.39 11.04
C ASN A 92 -5.81 -13.14 11.57
N LYS A 93 -4.50 -13.00 11.30
CA LYS A 93 -3.77 -11.76 11.62
C LYS A 93 -4.24 -10.59 10.74
N LEU A 94 -4.39 -10.82 9.44
CA LEU A 94 -4.85 -9.81 8.46
C LEU A 94 -6.26 -9.29 8.73
N LYS A 95 -7.17 -10.11 9.27
CA LYS A 95 -8.50 -9.62 9.71
C LYS A 95 -8.42 -8.48 10.74
N ARG A 96 -7.31 -8.40 11.48
CA ARG A 96 -7.04 -7.32 12.45
C ARG A 96 -6.23 -6.19 11.83
N SER A 97 -5.17 -6.51 11.10
CA SER A 97 -4.25 -5.50 10.58
C SER A 97 -4.69 -4.89 9.26
N TRP A 98 -5.42 -5.62 8.41
CA TRP A 98 -5.78 -5.26 7.04
C TRP A 98 -7.26 -5.58 6.72
N PRO A 99 -8.24 -5.19 7.56
CA PRO A 99 -9.64 -5.38 7.21
C PRO A 99 -10.08 -4.46 6.07
N ASP A 100 -11.11 -4.88 5.36
CA ASP A 100 -11.95 -3.99 4.57
C ASP A 100 -12.84 -3.17 5.53
N VAL A 101 -12.62 -1.86 5.53
CA VAL A 101 -13.28 -0.92 6.43
C VAL A 101 -14.52 -0.27 5.82
N GLU A 102 -14.82 -0.55 4.54
CA GLU A 102 -15.90 0.07 3.78
C GLU A 102 -17.06 -0.91 3.55
N SER A 103 -16.77 -2.10 3.00
CA SER A 103 -17.80 -3.12 2.70
C SER A 103 -17.76 -4.32 3.64
N GLY A 104 -16.66 -4.46 4.39
CA GLY A 104 -16.43 -5.56 5.32
C GLY A 104 -16.05 -6.88 4.65
N ASN A 105 -15.77 -6.90 3.34
CA ASN A 105 -15.31 -8.09 2.63
C ASN A 105 -13.77 -8.10 2.51
N ASP A 106 -13.13 -8.56 3.59
CA ASP A 106 -11.67 -8.56 3.73
C ASP A 106 -10.97 -9.29 2.57
N THR A 107 -11.47 -10.46 2.18
CA THR A 107 -10.87 -11.25 1.09
C THR A 107 -10.94 -10.52 -0.25
N LYS A 108 -12.06 -9.86 -0.55
CA LYS A 108 -12.20 -9.09 -1.80
C LYS A 108 -11.28 -7.88 -1.82
N PHE A 109 -11.08 -7.25 -0.66
CA PHE A 109 -10.13 -6.16 -0.53
C PHE A 109 -8.68 -6.62 -0.73
N TRP A 110 -8.29 -7.74 -0.10
CA TRP A 110 -6.97 -8.35 -0.32
C TRP A 110 -6.73 -8.75 -1.77
N GLU A 111 -7.75 -9.33 -2.42
CA GLU A 111 -7.71 -9.66 -3.85
C GLU A 111 -7.42 -8.42 -4.70
N GLY A 112 -8.14 -7.32 -4.46
CA GLY A 112 -7.93 -6.05 -5.18
C GLY A 112 -6.53 -5.49 -4.98
N GLU A 113 -6.05 -5.45 -3.74
CA GLU A 113 -4.71 -4.95 -3.41
C GLU A 113 -3.59 -5.82 -4.01
N TRP A 114 -3.73 -7.15 -3.96
CA TRP A 114 -2.77 -8.04 -4.59
C TRP A 114 -2.76 -7.89 -6.12
N ASN A 115 -3.93 -7.98 -6.76
CA ASN A 115 -4.01 -7.94 -8.22
C ASN A 115 -3.54 -6.60 -8.80
N LYS A 116 -3.78 -5.50 -8.08
CA LYS A 116 -3.40 -4.15 -8.51
C LYS A 116 -1.96 -3.79 -8.15
N HIS A 117 -1.48 -4.15 -6.96
CA HIS A 117 -0.20 -3.68 -6.43
C HIS A 117 0.79 -4.82 -6.18
N GLY A 118 0.34 -5.91 -5.54
CA GLY A 118 1.18 -7.05 -5.21
C GLY A 118 1.84 -7.73 -6.41
N THR A 119 1.10 -7.91 -7.51
CA THR A 119 1.61 -8.48 -8.78
C THR A 119 2.82 -7.73 -9.33
N CYS A 120 2.93 -6.42 -9.08
CA CYS A 120 4.08 -5.62 -9.51
C CYS A 120 5.37 -5.89 -8.73
N SER A 121 5.31 -6.68 -7.65
CA SER A 121 6.46 -7.10 -6.85
C SER A 121 6.64 -8.60 -6.80
N GLU A 122 5.88 -9.38 -7.58
CA GLU A 122 5.82 -10.85 -7.48
C GLU A 122 7.19 -11.52 -7.70
N GLN A 123 8.07 -10.90 -8.49
CA GLN A 123 9.45 -11.37 -8.70
C GLN A 123 10.30 -11.37 -7.41
N THR A 124 9.92 -10.54 -6.43
CA THR A 124 10.64 -10.36 -5.15
C THR A 124 9.85 -10.84 -3.93
N LEU A 125 8.53 -10.69 -3.96
CA LEU A 125 7.61 -11.07 -2.90
C LEU A 125 6.47 -11.87 -3.52
N ASN A 126 6.47 -13.19 -3.31
CA ASN A 126 5.29 -13.98 -3.67
C ASN A 126 4.08 -13.54 -2.83
N GLN A 127 2.87 -13.97 -3.20
CA GLN A 127 1.64 -13.54 -2.53
C GLN A 127 1.67 -13.73 -1.01
N PHE A 128 2.19 -14.86 -0.52
CA PHE A 128 2.31 -15.09 0.92
C PHE A 128 3.23 -14.05 1.58
N GLN A 129 4.42 -13.86 1.02
CA GLN A 129 5.43 -12.92 1.53
C GLN A 129 4.95 -11.47 1.48
N TYR A 130 4.20 -11.07 0.45
CA TYR A 130 3.62 -9.72 0.33
C TYR A 130 2.70 -9.40 1.52
N PHE A 131 1.80 -10.32 1.85
CA PHE A 131 0.89 -10.15 2.99
C PHE A 131 1.59 -10.29 4.34
N GLU A 132 2.53 -11.23 4.47
CA GLU A 132 3.31 -11.43 5.70
C GLU A 132 4.16 -10.19 6.00
N ARG A 133 4.88 -9.67 5.00
CA ARG A 133 5.70 -8.46 5.14
C ARG A 133 4.86 -7.26 5.56
N SER A 134 3.69 -7.08 4.94
CA SER A 134 2.75 -6.01 5.28
C SER A 134 2.25 -6.12 6.72
N GLN A 135 1.93 -7.34 7.17
CA GLN A 135 1.56 -7.63 8.56
C GLN A 135 2.67 -7.29 9.55
N ASP A 136 3.93 -7.59 9.22
CA ASP A 136 5.09 -7.29 10.08
C ASP A 136 5.41 -5.80 10.12
N MET A 137 5.27 -5.10 8.98
CA MET A 137 5.39 -3.65 8.92
C MET A 137 4.33 -2.96 9.78
N TRP A 138 3.07 -3.40 9.72
CA TRP A 138 2.01 -2.86 10.57
C TRP A 138 2.31 -3.02 12.06
N ARG A 139 2.85 -4.18 12.47
CA ARG A 139 3.28 -4.41 13.87
C ARG A 139 4.42 -3.50 14.28
N SER A 140 5.37 -3.27 13.38
CA SER A 140 6.57 -2.46 13.65
C SER A 140 6.28 -0.96 13.67
N TYR A 141 5.29 -0.50 12.90
CA TYR A 141 4.92 0.91 12.77
C TYR A 141 3.50 1.16 13.28
N ASN A 142 3.26 0.87 14.56
CA ASN A 142 1.96 1.06 15.20
C ASN A 142 1.65 2.55 15.42
N ILE A 143 1.10 3.21 14.39
CA ILE A 143 0.78 4.65 14.40
C ILE A 143 -0.18 5.00 15.52
N THR A 144 -1.19 4.17 15.78
CA THR A 144 -2.17 4.43 16.84
C THR A 144 -1.50 4.56 18.20
N GLU A 145 -0.60 3.65 18.53
CA GLU A 145 0.11 3.69 19.81
C GLU A 145 1.08 4.87 19.88
N ILE A 146 1.78 5.18 18.78
CA ILE A 146 2.69 6.32 18.70
C ILE A 146 1.94 7.64 18.96
N LEU A 147 0.79 7.84 18.31
CA LEU A 147 -0.02 9.05 18.48
C LEU A 147 -0.64 9.12 19.88
N LYS A 148 -1.15 7.99 20.39
CA LYS A 148 -1.70 7.91 21.74
C LYS A 148 -0.66 8.28 22.80
N ASN A 149 0.58 7.82 22.66
CA ASN A 149 1.68 8.17 23.56
C ASN A 149 2.10 9.64 23.48
N ALA A 150 1.78 10.31 22.37
CA ALA A 150 1.90 11.76 22.22
C ALA A 150 0.64 12.53 22.63
N SER A 151 -0.33 11.88 23.30
CA SER A 151 -1.63 12.45 23.67
C SER A 151 -2.48 12.93 22.48
N ILE A 152 -2.22 12.39 21.29
CA ILE A 152 -3.00 12.62 20.08
C ILE A 152 -4.01 11.47 19.94
N VAL A 153 -5.24 11.74 20.34
CA VAL A 153 -6.36 10.79 20.30
C VAL A 153 -7.53 11.40 19.54
N PRO A 154 -8.39 10.63 18.87
CA PRO A 154 -9.51 11.17 18.11
C PRO A 154 -10.37 12.13 18.95
N SER A 155 -10.70 13.31 18.41
CA SER A 155 -11.48 14.34 19.08
C SER A 155 -12.40 15.05 18.09
N ALA A 156 -13.58 15.45 18.58
CA ALA A 156 -14.55 16.23 17.81
C ALA A 156 -14.29 17.74 17.89
N THR A 157 -13.53 18.19 18.88
CA THR A 157 -13.33 19.63 19.19
C THR A 157 -11.87 20.04 19.10
N GLN A 158 -10.94 19.13 19.36
CA GLN A 158 -9.50 19.39 19.26
C GLN A 158 -9.04 19.16 17.82
N SER A 159 -8.24 20.10 17.32
CA SER A 159 -7.48 19.94 16.08
C SER A 159 -5.99 19.77 16.36
N TRP A 160 -5.30 19.17 15.39
CA TRP A 160 -3.84 19.03 15.38
C TRP A 160 -3.31 19.65 14.12
N THR A 161 -2.17 20.31 14.23
CA THR A 161 -1.41 20.76 13.07
C THR A 161 -0.74 19.57 12.39
N TYR A 162 -0.26 19.77 11.16
CA TYR A 162 0.51 18.75 10.45
C TYR A 162 1.74 18.30 11.25
N SER A 163 2.47 19.25 11.85
CA SER A 163 3.67 18.98 12.65
C SER A 163 3.37 18.17 13.91
N ASP A 164 2.23 18.41 14.56
CA ASP A 164 1.85 17.67 15.77
C ASP A 164 1.72 16.17 15.48
N ILE A 165 1.20 15.81 14.31
CA ILE A 165 1.04 14.41 13.90
C ILE A 165 2.35 13.82 13.37
N VAL A 166 3.10 14.57 12.54
CA VAL A 166 4.33 14.07 11.91
C VAL A 166 5.48 13.88 12.90
N ALA A 167 5.66 14.79 13.87
CA ALA A 167 6.79 14.76 14.79
C ALA A 167 6.91 13.47 15.64
N PRO A 168 5.85 12.98 16.33
CA PRO A 168 5.93 11.75 17.10
C PRO A 168 6.14 10.52 16.20
N ILE A 169 5.49 10.47 15.04
CA ILE A 169 5.68 9.38 14.07
C ILE A 169 7.12 9.34 13.58
N LYS A 170 7.69 10.49 13.20
CA LYS A 170 9.10 10.59 12.77
C LYS A 170 10.07 10.20 13.87
N THR A 171 9.79 10.61 15.11
CA THR A 171 10.64 10.28 16.27
C THR A 171 10.69 8.79 16.54
N ALA A 172 9.53 8.13 16.49
CA ALA A 172 9.39 6.70 16.74
C ALA A 172 9.93 5.83 15.59
N THR A 173 9.63 6.21 14.33
CA THR A 173 9.94 5.38 13.16
C THR A 173 11.27 5.73 12.47
N LYS A 174 11.87 6.87 12.84
CA LYS A 174 13.03 7.48 12.15
C LYS A 174 12.79 7.79 10.67
N ARG A 175 11.53 7.82 10.23
CA ARG A 175 11.11 8.17 8.86
C ARG A 175 10.11 9.31 8.89
N THR A 176 10.18 10.21 7.92
CA THR A 176 9.16 11.26 7.78
C THR A 176 7.96 10.66 7.05
N PRO A 177 6.80 10.50 7.71
CA PRO A 177 5.60 10.02 7.03
C PRO A 177 5.03 11.11 6.11
N LEU A 178 4.30 10.68 5.09
CA LEU A 178 3.37 11.54 4.34
C LEU A 178 1.96 11.37 4.93
N LEU A 179 1.32 12.47 5.32
CA LEU A 179 -0.08 12.48 5.73
C LEU A 179 -0.97 12.75 4.52
N ARG A 180 -2.03 11.96 4.35
CA ARG A 180 -3.09 12.22 3.38
C ARG A 180 -4.39 12.52 4.11
N CYS A 181 -5.00 13.63 3.72
CA CYS A 181 -6.22 14.13 4.33
C CYS A 181 -7.35 14.26 3.31
N LYS A 182 -8.60 14.21 3.78
CA LYS A 182 -9.81 14.45 3.00
C LYS A 182 -10.66 15.51 3.69
N TYR A 183 -11.37 16.30 2.89
CA TYR A 183 -12.34 17.25 3.44
C TYR A 183 -13.66 16.53 3.75
N ASP A 184 -14.15 16.74 4.97
CA ASP A 184 -15.56 16.58 5.31
C ASP A 184 -16.15 17.97 5.54
N LYS A 185 -16.94 18.44 4.56
CA LYS A 185 -17.44 19.81 4.48
C LYS A 185 -16.29 20.82 4.55
N LYS A 186 -16.12 21.52 5.67
CA LYS A 186 -15.06 22.53 5.90
C LYS A 186 -13.90 22.01 6.74
N THR A 187 -14.00 20.78 7.25
CA THR A 187 -12.99 20.19 8.15
C THR A 187 -12.12 19.25 7.37
N GLN A 188 -10.80 19.36 7.52
CA GLN A 188 -9.87 18.40 6.95
C GLN A 188 -9.61 17.28 7.97
N LEU A 189 -9.83 16.04 7.55
CA LEU A 189 -9.66 14.83 8.37
C LEU A 189 -8.50 14.00 7.82
N LEU A 190 -7.61 13.56 8.72
CA LEU A 190 -6.59 12.56 8.39
C LEU A 190 -7.28 11.25 8.03
N HIS A 191 -6.90 10.67 6.89
CA HIS A 191 -7.47 9.38 6.46
C HIS A 191 -6.40 8.34 6.16
N GLU A 192 -5.18 8.74 5.80
CA GLU A 192 -4.05 7.83 5.57
C GLU A 192 -2.73 8.43 6.05
N VAL A 193 -1.81 7.54 6.44
CA VAL A 193 -0.41 7.83 6.72
C VAL A 193 0.43 6.87 5.88
N VAL A 194 1.42 7.41 5.17
CA VAL A 194 2.26 6.67 4.24
C VAL A 194 3.72 6.74 4.69
N PHE A 195 4.38 5.59 4.68
CA PHE A 195 5.83 5.45 4.90
C PHE A 195 6.56 5.02 3.63
#